data_AF-A0A658BJZ4-F1
#
_entry.id   AF-A0A658BJZ4-F1
#
_cell.length_a   1.000
_cell.length_b   1.000
_cell.length_c   1.000
_cell.angle_alpha   90.00
_cell.angle_beta   90.00
_cell.angle_gamma   90.00
#
_symmetry.space_group_name_H-M   'P 1'
#
loop_
_entity.id
_entity.type
_entity.pdbx_description
1 polymer ?
#
loop_
_entity_poly.entity_id
_entity_poly.type
_entity_poly.pdbx_seq_one_letter_code
_entity_poly.pdbx_strand_id
1 'polypeptide(L)' 'MNELALAFPDTTGVFLFEDHKIARASFLLPDNCRKISTRAWLLFLEGKGWIESAAEVERAAISSGRNFSRLRFPT' A
#
# COMPACT_ATOMS: atom_id res chain seq x y z
N MET A 1 7.71 15.88 -1.88
CA MET A 1 7.78 15.25 -0.54
C MET A 1 7.97 16.29 0.55
N ASN A 2 8.93 17.22 0.41
CA ASN A 2 9.11 18.33 1.35
C ASN A 2 7.84 19.20 1.52
N GLU A 3 7.09 19.45 0.44
CA GLU A 3 5.82 20.17 0.53
C GLU A 3 4.79 19.51 1.47
N LEU A 4 4.78 18.17 1.52
CA LEU A 4 3.87 17.44 2.40
C LEU A 4 4.30 17.51 3.86
N ALA A 5 5.62 17.58 4.11
CA ALA A 5 6.19 17.80 5.44
C ALA A 5 6.02 19.25 5.94
N LEU A 6 5.75 20.19 5.03
CA LEU A 6 5.61 21.62 5.32
C LEU A 6 4.15 22.09 5.26
N ALA A 7 3.19 21.18 5.00
CA ALA A 7 1.77 21.52 4.88
C ALA A 7 1.17 21.88 6.24
N PHE A 8 0.41 22.98 6.31
CA PHE A 8 -0.34 23.38 7.50
C PHE A 8 -1.83 23.59 7.16
N PRO A 9 -2.78 22.89 7.82
CA PRO A 9 -2.55 21.90 8.88
C PRO A 9 -1.87 20.62 8.34
N ASP A 10 -1.25 19.86 9.25
CA ASP A 10 -0.54 18.62 8.94
C ASP A 10 -1.39 17.69 8.07
N THR A 11 -0.96 17.50 6.82
CA THR A 11 -1.65 16.61 5.89
C THR A 11 -1.03 15.23 5.96
N THR A 12 -1.82 14.19 6.26
CA THR A 12 -1.29 12.81 6.27
C THR A 12 -1.09 12.33 4.84
N GLY A 13 0.14 11.93 4.51
CA GLY A 13 0.48 11.34 3.21
C GLY A 13 0.38 9.83 3.24
N VAL A 14 -0.38 9.23 2.34
CA VAL A 14 -0.44 7.77 2.20
C VAL A 14 0.31 7.37 0.94
N PHE A 15 1.40 6.61 1.10
CA PHE A 15 2.22 6.13 0.01
C PHE A 15 1.95 4.65 -0.23
N LEU A 16 1.41 4.34 -1.40
CA LEU A 16 1.16 2.99 -1.86
C LEU A 16 2.41 2.42 -2.52
N PHE A 17 2.88 1.28 -2.02
CA PHE A 17 4.01 0.56 -2.60
C PHE A 17 3.63 -0.85 -2.99
N GLU A 18 4.29 -1.35 -4.03
CA GLU A 18 4.29 -2.78 -4.31
C GLU A 18 4.80 -3.53 -3.08
N ASP A 19 4.06 -4.56 -2.66
CA ASP A 19 4.34 -5.33 -1.46
C ASP A 19 5.80 -5.81 -1.39
N HIS A 20 6.41 -6.18 -2.52
CA HIS A 20 7.78 -6.71 -2.57
C HIS A 20 8.86 -5.64 -2.39
N LYS A 21 8.53 -4.35 -2.58
CA LYS A 21 9.44 -3.22 -2.35
C LYS A 21 9.47 -2.78 -0.89
N ILE A 22 8.33 -2.84 -0.18
CA ILE A 22 8.28 -2.55 1.27
C ILE A 22 9.22 -3.48 2.06
N ALA A 23 9.28 -4.75 1.67
CA ALA A 23 10.10 -5.76 2.33
C ALA A 23 11.62 -5.57 2.17
N ARG A 24 12.04 -4.89 1.08
CA ARG A 24 13.43 -4.93 0.61
C ARG A 24 14.10 -3.56 0.50
N ALA A 25 13.32 -2.48 0.56
CA ALA A 25 13.83 -1.12 0.44
C ALA A 25 13.52 -0.31 1.72
N SER A 26 14.54 0.37 2.22
CA SER A 26 14.37 1.39 3.26
C SER A 26 13.90 2.69 2.60
N PHE A 27 12.66 3.10 2.91
CA PHE A 27 12.13 4.39 2.47
C PHE A 27 12.28 5.42 3.58
N LEU A 28 12.95 6.53 3.29
CA LEU A 28 12.90 7.74 4.11
C LEU A 28 11.62 8.50 3.76
N LEU A 29 10.68 8.57 4.71
CA LEU A 29 9.45 9.34 4.58
C LEU A 29 9.33 10.30 5.77
N PRO A 30 8.72 11.48 5.59
CA PRO A 30 8.34 12.35 6.70
C PRO A 30 7.40 11.66 7.71
N ASP A 31 7.39 12.12 8.96
CA ASP A 31 6.65 11.47 10.05
C ASP A 31 5.12 11.44 9.84
N ASN A 32 4.58 12.43 9.14
CA ASN A 32 3.17 12.49 8.75
C ASN A 32 2.80 11.54 7.60
N CYS A 33 3.74 10.71 7.15
CA CYS A 33 3.51 9.78 6.05
C CYS A 33 3.31 8.33 6.55
N ARG A 34 2.39 7.62 5.91
CA ARG A 34 2.14 6.19 6.13
C ARG A 34 2.48 5.40 4.87
N LYS A 35 3.10 4.24 5.05
CA LYS A 35 3.39 3.27 3.99
C LYS A 35 2.28 2.23 3.99
N ILE A 36 1.68 1.98 2.83
CA ILE A 36 0.65 0.95 2.67
C ILE A 36 1.05 0.06 1.50
N SER A 37 0.86 -1.25 1.64
CA SER A 37 1.10 -2.20 0.56
C SER A 37 -0.10 -2.29 -0.38
N THR A 38 0.13 -2.66 -1.64
CA THR A 38 -0.95 -2.93 -2.60
C THR A 38 -1.99 -3.88 -2.01
N ARG A 39 -1.56 -4.96 -1.32
CA ARG A 39 -2.49 -5.89 -0.67
C ARG A 39 -3.35 -5.22 0.39
N ALA A 40 -2.76 -4.44 1.31
CA ALA A 40 -3.51 -3.76 2.36
C ALA A 40 -4.52 -2.76 1.78
N TRP A 41 -4.15 -2.10 0.68
CA TRP A 41 -5.07 -1.21 -0.03
C TRP A 41 -6.25 -1.96 -0.66
N LEU A 42 -6.01 -3.09 -1.32
CA LEU A 42 -7.09 -3.91 -1.91
C LEU A 42 -8.06 -4.41 -0.83
N LEU A 43 -7.56 -4.87 0.32
CA LEU A 43 -8.41 -5.28 1.45
C LEU A 43 -9.26 -4.14 2.00
N PHE A 44 -8.71 -2.92 2.06
CA PHE A 44 -9.48 -1.74 2.43
C PHE A 44 -10.61 -1.47 1.43
N LEU A 45 -10.35 -1.55 0.13
CA LEU A 45 -11.36 -1.34 -0.92
C LEU A 45 -12.48 -2.38 -0.85
N GLU A 46 -12.13 -3.64 -0.62
CA GLU A 46 -13.08 -4.74 -0.42
C GLU A 46 -13.95 -4.48 0.82
N GLY A 47 -13.33 -4.08 1.94
CA GLY A 47 -14.06 -3.70 3.16
C GLY A 47 -14.97 -2.47 3.02
N LYS A 48 -14.74 -1.62 2.01
CA LYS A 48 -15.63 -0.51 1.64
C LYS A 48 -16.71 -0.92 0.63
N GLY A 49 -16.67 -2.13 0.10
CA GLY A 49 -17.56 -2.60 -0.96
C GLY A 49 -17.31 -1.93 -2.30
N TRP A 50 -16.12 -1.36 -2.52
CA TRP A 50 -15.75 -0.69 -3.78
C TRP A 50 -15.18 -1.67 -4.81
N ILE A 51 -14.71 -2.82 -4.34
CA ILE A 51 -14.39 -3.99 -5.17
C ILE A 51 -15.06 -5.22 -4.56
N GLU A 52 -15.38 -6.19 -5.40
CA GLU A 52 -16.03 -7.44 -4.97
C GLU A 52 -15.05 -8.35 -4.21
N SER A 53 -13.81 -8.48 -4.70
CA SER A 53 -12.79 -9.25 -3.98
C SER A 53 -11.36 -8.74 -4.19
N ALA A 54 -10.67 -8.50 -3.08
CA ALA A 54 -9.24 -8.19 -3.09
C ALA A 54 -8.42 -9.38 -3.62
N ALA A 55 -8.81 -10.60 -3.25
CA ALA A 55 -8.13 -11.83 -3.61
C ALA A 55 -8.22 -12.14 -5.11
N GLU A 56 -9.32 -11.77 -5.76
CA GLU A 56 -9.47 -11.93 -7.22
C GLU A 56 -8.59 -10.97 -8.00
N VAL A 57 -8.54 -9.71 -7.57
CA VAL A 57 -7.65 -8.71 -8.16
C VAL A 57 -6.19 -9.12 -7.99
N GLU A 58 -5.79 -9.61 -6.82
CA GLU A 58 -4.43 -10.13 -6.59
C GLU A 58 -4.12 -11.32 -7.53
N ARG A 59 -5.04 -12.28 -7.67
CA ARG A 59 -4.87 -13.43 -8.58
C ARG A 59 -4.74 -13.00 -10.05
N ALA A 60 -5.58 -12.09 -10.52
CA ALA A 60 -5.52 -11.57 -11.89
C ALA A 60 -4.19 -10.84 -12.15
N ALA A 61 -3.75 -10.01 -11.20
CA ALA A 61 -2.46 -9.32 -11.27
C ALA A 61 -1.28 -10.31 -11.32
N ILE A 62 -1.31 -11.39 -10.53
CA ILE A 62 -0.28 -12.44 -10.58
C ILE A 62 -0.28 -13.15 -11.92
N SER A 63 -1.46 -13.50 -12.46
CA SER A 63 -1.57 -14.16 -13.77
C SER A 63 -1.04 -13.31 -14.93
N SER A 64 -1.07 -11.97 -14.78
CA SER A 64 -0.49 -11.01 -15.73
C SER A 64 1.00 -10.69 -15.46
N GLY A 65 1.67 -11.45 -14.58
CA GLY A 65 3.10 -11.35 -14.32
C GLY A 65 3.49 -10.33 -13.24
N ARG A 66 2.54 -9.84 -12.43
CA ARG A 66 2.85 -8.96 -11.29
C ARG A 66 3.23 -9.78 -10.05
N ASN A 67 4.05 -9.18 -9.18
CA ASN A 67 4.55 -9.82 -7.97
C ASN A 67 4.01 -9.13 -6.71
N PHE A 68 3.34 -9.91 -5.86
CA PHE A 68 3.02 -9.52 -4.49
C PHE A 68 4.05 -10.12 -3.53
N SER A 69 4.35 -9.44 -2.42
CA SER A 69 5.22 -10.05 -1.41
C SER A 69 4.51 -11.17 -0.68
N ARG A 70 5.31 -12.14 -0.26
CA ARG A 70 4.88 -13.26 0.59
C ARG A 70 4.79 -12.88 2.07
N LEU A 71 5.06 -11.62 2.44
CA LEU A 71 4.93 -11.18 3.83
C LEU A 71 3.46 -11.30 4.22
N ARG A 72 3.19 -12.25 5.11
CA ARG A 72 1.96 -12.23 5.88
C ARG A 72 2.11 -11.10 6.89
N PHE A 73 1.14 -10.18 6.93
CA PHE A 73 1.05 -9.25 8.05
C PHE A 73 0.98 -10.09 9.34
N PRO A 74 1.72 -9.70 10.40
CA PRO A 74 1.53 -10.34 11.69
C PRO A 74 0.06 -10.18 12.12
N THR A 75 -0.53 -11.28 12.57
CA THR A 75 -1.87 -11.32 13.18
C THR A 75 -1.86 -10.62 14.52
#